data_AF-K1UQZ2-F1
#
_entry.id   AF-K1UQZ2-F1
#
_cell.length_a   1.000
_cell.length_b   1.000
_cell.length_c   1.000
_cell.angle_alpha   90.00
_cell.angle_beta   90.00
_cell.angle_gamma   90.00
#
_symmetry.space_group_name_H-M   'P 1'
#
loop_
_entity.id
_entity.type
_entity.pdbx_description
1 polymer ?
#
loop_
_entity_poly.entity_id
_entity_poly.type
_entity_poly.pdbx_seq_one_letter_code
_entity_poly.pdbx_strand_id
1 'polypeptide(L)'
;MTANGANGQTKDEMEKVLGSGMPLNELNKYLSSFSGSLTSGENFKLKNANSIWFRDEENRLTVEKDFLQKNADYFGAAIYKRAFDNATCKEINNWVSDNTDGMIDKILDNIPDEAIMYLINAVSFD
;
A
#
# COMPACT_ATOMS: atom_id res chain seq x y z
N MET A 1 2.90 -1.35 5.37
CA MET A 1 1.99 -0.18 5.38
C MET A 1 0.91 -0.26 6.46
N THR A 2 0.00 -1.23 6.43
CA THR A 2 -1.20 -1.27 7.29
C THR A 2 -0.92 -1.18 8.79
N ALA A 3 0.12 -1.87 9.29
CA ALA A 3 0.50 -1.86 10.70
C ALA A 3 0.78 -0.45 11.25
N ASN A 4 1.15 0.53 10.41
CA ASN A 4 1.39 1.91 10.83
C ASN A 4 0.14 2.65 11.31
N GLY A 5 -1.05 2.12 11.02
CA GLY A 5 -2.32 2.62 11.54
C GLY A 5 -2.86 1.81 12.72
N ALA A 6 -2.21 0.70 13.10
CA ALA A 6 -2.65 -0.15 14.20
C ALA A 6 -2.13 0.37 15.55
N ASN A 7 -2.85 0.05 16.63
CA ASN A 7 -2.43 0.35 18.00
C ASN A 7 -2.82 -0.80 18.95
N GLY A 8 -2.23 -0.83 20.15
CA GLY A 8 -2.48 -1.84 21.18
C GLY A 8 -2.29 -3.26 20.66
N GLN A 9 -3.19 -4.16 21.06
CA GLN A 9 -3.12 -5.60 20.71
C GLN A 9 -3.03 -5.85 19.19
N THR A 10 -3.78 -5.09 18.37
CA THR A 10 -3.73 -5.25 16.91
C THR A 10 -2.32 -4.98 16.37
N LYS A 11 -1.65 -3.96 16.91
CA LYS A 11 -0.28 -3.63 16.51
C LYS A 11 0.68 -4.73 16.97
N ASP A 12 0.58 -5.17 18.21
CA ASP A 12 1.47 -6.18 18.80
C ASP A 12 1.39 -7.51 18.03
N GLU A 13 0.19 -7.93 17.65
CA GLU A 13 -0.02 -9.13 16.83
C GLU A 13 0.58 -8.98 15.43
N MET A 14 0.46 -7.80 14.80
CA MET A 14 1.08 -7.52 13.50
C MET A 14 2.61 -7.50 13.58
N GLU A 15 3.20 -6.87 14.61
CA GLU A 15 4.65 -6.86 14.83
C GLU A 15 5.19 -8.28 15.05
N LYS A 16 4.47 -9.10 15.82
CA LYS A 16 4.83 -10.50 16.05
C LYS A 16 4.84 -11.32 14.77
N VAL A 17 3.81 -11.20 13.93
CA VAL A 17 3.67 -12.01 12.71
C VAL A 17 4.57 -11.53 11.59
N LEU A 18 4.66 -10.22 11.36
CA LEU A 18 5.38 -9.64 10.22
C LEU A 18 6.85 -9.37 10.50
N GLY A 19 7.18 -9.00 11.74
CA GLY A 19 8.53 -8.61 12.15
C GLY A 19 9.19 -9.58 13.13
N SER A 20 8.58 -10.74 13.42
CA SER A 20 9.03 -11.65 14.48
C SER A 20 9.19 -10.95 15.85
N GLY A 21 8.33 -9.97 16.14
CA GLY A 21 8.38 -9.17 17.37
C GLY A 21 9.26 -7.92 17.28
N MET A 22 9.85 -7.64 16.10
CA MET A 22 10.56 -6.38 15.86
C MET A 22 9.59 -5.18 15.98
N PRO A 23 9.99 -4.10 16.69
CA PRO A 23 9.20 -2.88 16.75
C PRO A 23 8.94 -2.30 15.36
N LEU A 24 7.73 -1.82 15.12
CA LEU A 24 7.27 -1.39 13.80
C LEU A 24 8.15 -0.29 13.19
N ASN A 25 8.71 0.62 13.99
CA ASN A 25 9.62 1.65 13.50
C ASN A 25 10.94 1.05 12.95
N GLU A 26 11.43 -0.03 13.53
CA GLU A 26 12.61 -0.74 13.03
C GLU A 26 12.25 -1.54 11.77
N LEU A 27 11.10 -2.21 11.78
CA LEU A 27 10.60 -2.94 10.62
C LEU A 27 10.39 -2.03 9.40
N ASN A 28 9.84 -0.83 9.61
CA ASN A 28 9.68 0.17 8.55
C ASN A 28 11.02 0.59 7.95
N LYS A 29 12.04 0.88 8.78
CA LYS A 29 13.38 1.24 8.32
C LYS A 29 14.04 0.10 7.54
N TYR A 30 13.90 -1.12 8.04
CA TYR A 30 14.40 -2.31 7.37
C TYR A 30 13.76 -2.49 5.99
N LEU A 31 12.44 -2.47 5.91
CA LEU A 31 11.71 -2.63 4.65
C LEU A 31 11.98 -1.48 3.66
N SER A 32 12.14 -0.26 4.15
CA SER A 32 12.52 0.89 3.32
C SER A 32 13.91 0.70 2.71
N SER A 33 14.90 0.31 3.53
CA SER A 33 16.26 0.03 3.05
C SER A 33 16.29 -1.16 2.09
N PHE A 34 15.54 -2.22 2.40
CA PHE A 34 15.43 -3.39 1.55
C PHE A 34 14.82 -3.02 0.20
N SER A 35 13.71 -2.30 0.18
CA SER A 35 13.09 -1.84 -1.06
C SER A 35 14.01 -0.93 -1.88
N GLY A 36 14.80 -0.06 -1.23
CA GLY A 36 15.80 0.77 -1.91
C GLY A 36 16.97 -0.03 -2.51
N SER A 37 17.22 -1.25 -2.01
CA SER A 37 18.23 -2.16 -2.57
C SER A 37 17.72 -2.98 -3.77
N LEU A 38 16.39 -3.02 -3.97
CA LEU A 38 15.78 -3.72 -5.09
C LEU A 38 15.94 -2.88 -6.36
N THR A 39 16.90 -3.24 -7.22
CA THR A 39 17.14 -2.57 -8.49
C THR A 39 16.91 -3.51 -9.66
N SER A 40 16.52 -2.95 -10.80
CA SER A 40 16.55 -3.67 -12.08
C SER A 40 18.00 -3.88 -12.54
N GLY A 41 18.21 -4.84 -13.44
CA GLY A 41 19.50 -5.11 -14.09
C GLY A 41 19.41 -5.01 -15.61
N GLU A 42 20.49 -5.37 -16.30
CA GLU A 42 20.54 -5.33 -17.77
C GLU A 42 19.55 -6.32 -18.42
N ASN A 43 19.36 -7.48 -17.80
CA ASN A 43 18.56 -8.59 -18.33
C ASN A 43 17.32 -8.90 -17.49
N PHE A 44 16.98 -8.05 -16.53
CA PHE A 44 15.77 -8.22 -15.73
C PHE A 44 15.22 -6.90 -15.26
N LYS A 45 13.90 -6.82 -15.13
CA LYS A 45 13.18 -5.65 -14.62
C LYS A 45 12.44 -6.03 -13.36
N LEU A 46 12.73 -5.31 -12.28
CA LEU A 46 12.03 -5.45 -11.01
C LEU A 46 11.26 -4.16 -10.72
N LYS A 47 9.94 -4.28 -10.55
CA LYS A 47 9.07 -3.22 -10.04
C LYS A 47 8.56 -3.57 -8.65
N ASN A 48 8.55 -2.59 -7.76
CA ASN A 48 7.90 -2.67 -6.46
C ASN A 48 7.25 -1.31 -6.18
N ALA A 49 5.93 -1.27 -6.16
CA ALA A 49 5.16 -0.05 -5.99
C ALA A 49 4.11 -0.22 -4.89
N ASN A 50 3.85 0.86 -4.15
CA ASN A 50 2.87 0.90 -3.07
C ASN A 50 1.87 2.04 -3.31
N SER A 51 0.61 1.81 -2.95
CA SER A 51 -0.40 2.86 -2.93
C SER A 51 -1.38 2.71 -1.78
N ILE A 52 -1.93 3.85 -1.35
CA ILE A 52 -3.04 3.93 -0.40
C ILE A 52 -4.16 4.71 -1.06
N TRP A 53 -5.33 4.08 -1.13
CA TRP A 53 -6.56 4.66 -1.64
C TRP A 53 -7.52 4.80 -0.47
N PHE A 54 -8.17 5.94 -0.30
CA PHE A 54 -9.16 6.12 0.76
C PHE A 54 -10.34 6.98 0.32
N ARG A 55 -11.49 6.71 0.92
CA ARG A 55 -12.77 7.31 0.52
C ARG A 55 -12.80 8.81 0.80
N ASP A 56 -13.21 9.57 -0.21
CA ASP A 56 -13.42 11.02 -0.15
C ASP A 56 -14.77 11.35 0.47
N GLU A 57 -14.94 11.03 1.75
CA GLU A 57 -16.17 11.28 2.47
C GLU A 57 -15.85 11.57 3.95
N GLU A 58 -15.72 12.86 4.28
CA GLU A 58 -15.21 13.32 5.58
C GLU A 58 -16.06 12.83 6.77
N ASN A 59 -17.38 12.67 6.57
CA ASN A 59 -18.29 12.13 7.58
C ASN A 59 -18.08 10.64 7.88
N ARG A 60 -17.36 9.91 7.03
CA ARG A 60 -17.07 8.47 7.19
C ARG A 60 -15.64 8.22 7.62
N LEU A 61 -14.68 8.97 7.07
CA LEU A 61 -13.27 8.75 7.34
C LEU A 61 -12.48 10.05 7.26
N THR A 62 -11.85 10.40 8.37
CA THR A 62 -10.75 11.36 8.40
C THR A 62 -9.46 10.58 8.65
N VAL A 63 -8.55 10.60 7.68
CA VAL A 63 -7.28 9.86 7.79
C VAL A 63 -6.24 10.73 8.46
N GLU A 64 -5.57 10.18 9.47
CA GLU A 64 -4.46 10.82 10.15
C GLU A 64 -3.30 11.10 9.19
N LYS A 65 -2.83 12.36 9.16
CA LYS A 65 -1.74 12.78 8.27
C LYS A 65 -0.45 12.01 8.55
N ASP A 66 -0.17 11.73 9.82
CA ASP A 66 1.03 11.00 10.23
C ASP A 66 1.05 9.56 9.67
N PHE A 67 -0.11 8.93 9.52
CA PHE A 67 -0.21 7.62 8.88
C PHE A 67 0.13 7.70 7.39
N LEU A 68 -0.41 8.70 6.68
CA LEU A 68 -0.12 8.91 5.27
C LEU A 68 1.37 9.24 5.05
N GLN A 69 1.93 10.14 5.85
CA GLN A 69 3.32 10.57 5.75
C GLN A 69 4.29 9.41 6.01
N LYS A 70 4.08 8.62 7.09
CA LYS A 70 4.92 7.44 7.36
C LYS A 70 4.92 6.46 6.19
N ASN A 71 3.77 6.24 5.56
CA ASN A 71 3.69 5.31 4.43
C ASN A 71 4.32 5.87 3.15
N ALA A 72 4.23 7.18 2.92
CA ALA A 72 4.97 7.85 1.85
C ALA A 72 6.49 7.75 2.08
N ASP A 73 6.96 8.03 3.30
CA ASP A 73 8.39 8.08 3.64
C ASP A 73 9.06 6.70 3.58
N TYR A 74 8.45 5.68 4.19
CA TYR A 74 9.09 4.36 4.30
C TYR A 74 8.83 3.44 3.11
N PHE A 75 7.68 3.58 2.45
CA PHE A 75 7.25 2.65 1.40
C PHE A 75 7.10 3.30 0.02
N GLY A 76 7.35 4.62 -0.10
CA GLY A 76 7.11 5.36 -1.34
C GLY A 76 5.65 5.31 -1.78
N ALA A 77 4.72 5.17 -0.83
CA ALA A 77 3.32 4.93 -1.15
C ALA A 77 2.68 6.15 -1.84
N ALA A 78 2.11 5.93 -3.02
CA ALA A 78 1.27 6.92 -3.68
C ALA A 78 -0.08 7.04 -2.94
N ILE A 79 -0.55 8.26 -2.70
CA ILE A 79 -1.71 8.53 -1.84
C ILE A 79 -2.87 9.10 -2.67
N TYR A 80 -4.01 8.43 -2.66
CA TYR A 80 -5.19 8.78 -3.46
C TYR A 80 -6.45 8.89 -2.60
N LYS A 81 -6.99 10.11 -2.50
CA LYS A 81 -8.35 10.37 -1.98
C LYS A 81 -9.33 10.26 -3.15
N ARG A 82 -10.34 9.38 -3.07
CA ARG A 82 -11.26 9.07 -4.19
C ARG A 82 -12.67 8.75 -3.72
N ALA A 83 -13.65 8.89 -4.61
CA ALA A 83 -15.07 8.66 -4.31
C ALA A 83 -15.41 7.21 -3.95
N PHE A 84 -14.57 6.23 -4.34
CA PHE A 84 -14.80 4.79 -4.13
C PHE A 84 -16.06 4.30 -4.86
N ASP A 85 -16.12 4.64 -6.14
CA ASP A 85 -17.13 4.27 -7.12
C ASP A 85 -16.53 3.37 -8.23
N ASN A 86 -17.32 3.08 -9.26
CA ASN A 86 -16.87 2.28 -10.41
C ASN A 86 -15.69 2.92 -11.17
N ALA A 87 -15.55 4.25 -11.16
CA ALA A 87 -14.39 4.93 -11.75
C ALA A 87 -13.13 4.66 -10.92
N THR A 88 -13.24 4.76 -9.60
CA THR A 88 -12.16 4.43 -8.65
C THR A 88 -11.72 2.97 -8.78
N CYS A 89 -12.67 2.04 -8.96
CA CYS A 89 -12.35 0.61 -9.21
C CYS A 89 -11.47 0.44 -10.46
N LYS A 90 -11.81 1.12 -11.56
CA LYS A 90 -11.00 1.12 -12.78
C LYS A 90 -9.64 1.77 -12.58
N GLU A 91 -9.57 2.88 -11.86
CA GLU A 91 -8.29 3.55 -11.54
C GLU A 91 -7.35 2.64 -10.75
N ILE A 92 -7.86 1.92 -9.75
CA ILE A 92 -7.07 0.96 -8.98
C ILE A 92 -6.51 -0.17 -9.88
N ASN A 93 -7.35 -0.76 -10.73
CA ASN A 93 -6.91 -1.83 -11.64
C ASN A 93 -5.88 -1.32 -12.66
N ASN A 94 -6.09 -0.13 -13.23
CA ASN A 94 -5.12 0.49 -14.13
C ASN A 94 -3.79 0.75 -13.41
N TRP A 95 -3.82 1.26 -12.18
CA TRP A 95 -2.61 1.48 -11.39
C TRP A 95 -1.85 0.17 -11.14
N VAL A 96 -2.55 -0.94 -10.84
CA VAL A 96 -1.91 -2.25 -10.68
C VAL A 96 -1.33 -2.75 -12.00
N SER A 97 -2.08 -2.66 -13.10
CA SER A 97 -1.61 -3.03 -14.44
C SER A 97 -0.34 -2.27 -14.81
N ASP A 98 -0.31 -0.96 -14.64
CA ASP A 98 0.86 -0.12 -14.96
C ASP A 98 2.08 -0.48 -14.08
N ASN A 99 1.85 -0.77 -12.80
CA ASN A 99 2.90 -1.15 -11.85
C ASN A 99 3.30 -2.62 -11.93
N THR A 100 2.66 -3.41 -12.79
CA THR A 100 3.01 -4.81 -13.06
C THR A 100 3.30 -5.09 -14.54
N ASP A 101 3.42 -4.05 -15.37
CA ASP A 101 3.61 -4.17 -16.83
C ASP A 101 2.54 -5.04 -17.50
N GLY A 102 1.30 -4.98 -16.99
CA GLY A 102 0.15 -5.73 -17.50
C GLY A 102 0.11 -7.20 -17.09
N MET A 103 1.05 -7.69 -16.26
CA MET A 103 1.00 -9.05 -15.73
C MET A 103 -0.22 -9.28 -14.81
N ILE A 104 -0.66 -8.22 -14.12
CA ILE A 104 -1.88 -8.23 -13.31
C ILE A 104 -2.77 -7.07 -13.80
N ASP A 105 -3.74 -7.38 -14.62
CA ASP A 105 -4.67 -6.41 -15.20
C ASP A 105 -5.85 -6.06 -14.27
N LYS A 106 -6.13 -6.92 -13.28
CA LYS A 106 -7.26 -6.76 -12.36
C LYS A 106 -7.01 -7.31 -10.96
N ILE A 107 -7.31 -6.51 -9.93
CA ILE A 107 -7.30 -6.90 -8.51
C ILE A 107 -8.66 -6.69 -7.83
N LEU A 108 -9.53 -5.82 -8.38
CA LEU A 108 -10.89 -5.58 -7.88
C LEU A 108 -11.93 -5.78 -8.98
N ASP A 109 -13.00 -6.50 -8.68
CA ASP A 109 -14.20 -6.57 -9.52
C ASP A 109 -15.14 -5.39 -9.28
N ASN A 110 -15.31 -5.02 -8.01
CA ASN A 110 -16.11 -3.91 -7.54
C ASN A 110 -15.51 -3.34 -6.24
N ILE A 111 -15.97 -2.15 -5.85
CA ILE A 111 -15.72 -1.57 -4.53
C ILE A 111 -17.04 -1.62 -3.78
N PRO A 112 -17.14 -2.36 -2.65
CA PRO A 112 -18.37 -2.39 -1.87
C PRO A 112 -18.55 -1.07 -1.10
N ASP A 113 -19.79 -0.74 -0.75
CA ASP A 113 -20.13 0.54 -0.13
C ASP A 113 -19.45 0.75 1.23
N GLU A 114 -19.21 -0.34 1.97
CA GLU A 114 -18.49 -0.36 3.24
C GLU A 114 -16.98 -0.14 3.11
N ALA A 115 -16.40 -0.25 1.92
CA ALA A 115 -14.97 -0.01 1.73
C ALA A 115 -14.62 1.46 2.03
N ILE A 116 -13.61 1.66 2.86
CA ILE A 116 -13.12 2.99 3.28
C ILE A 116 -11.66 3.23 2.91
N MET A 117 -10.84 2.18 2.79
CA MET A 117 -9.42 2.28 2.46
C MET A 117 -8.92 0.98 1.82
N TYR A 118 -8.09 1.10 0.79
CA TYR A 118 -7.28 0.02 0.24
C TYR A 118 -5.79 0.38 0.38
N LEU A 119 -4.99 -0.57 0.82
CA LEU A 119 -3.53 -0.49 0.77
C LEU A 119 -3.05 -1.56 -0.18
N ILE A 120 -2.36 -1.15 -1.25
CA ILE A 120 -2.02 -2.01 -2.37
C ILE A 120 -0.51 -2.01 -2.54
N ASN A 121 0.06 -3.21 -2.62
CA ASN A 121 1.44 -3.43 -3.04
C ASN A 121 1.40 -4.20 -4.38
N ALA A 122 2.17 -3.74 -5.36
CA ALA A 122 2.31 -4.35 -6.67
C ALA A 122 3.80 -4.65 -6.92
N VAL A 123 4.11 -5.92 -7.19
CA VAL A 123 5.49 -6.39 -7.47
C VAL A 123 5.46 -7.19 -8.76
N SER A 124 6.36 -6.87 -9.68
CA SER A 124 6.59 -7.67 -10.89
C SER A 124 8.09 -7.86 -11.15
N PHE A 125 8.42 -9.01 -11.72
CA PHE A 125 9.76 -9.37 -12.14
C PHE A 125 9.66 -9.97 -13.55
N ASP A 126 10.41 -9.40 -14.48
CA ASP A 126 10.54 -9.84 -15.88
C ASP A 126 12.02 -10.14 -16.16
#